data_AF-A0AAD6NFC4-F1
#
_entry.id   AF-A0AAD6NFC4-F1
#
_cell.length_a   1.000
_cell.length_b   1.000
_cell.length_c   1.000
_cell.angle_alpha   90.00
_cell.angle_beta   90.00
_cell.angle_gamma   90.00
#
_symmetry.space_group_name_H-M   'P 1'
#
loop_
_entity.id
_entity.type
_entity.pdbx_description
1 polymer ?
#
loop_
_entity_poly.entity_id
_entity_poly.type
_entity_poly.pdbx_seq_one_letter_code
_entity_poly.pdbx_strand_id
1 'polypeptide(L)'
;MPVGPASWPLWSNRSRKHYSPNDDEVDPENLKAREAGHSSHSSGRMLNVADATHARRMASIKSSALLLFLGMMLGYAITHALPTRLRPFLQMHPVGSTPPDIILPAHPPSTTAAAHPFSETAYFYPPLQQQHYPVVPAYNILSDSAVATLARKLIPQTPLTPLFIPFTRNAGMLVQTVLSYIAAGWPRSHIYVVDNSGTMDANARGKLTAANPFFLDYDLLRGRYGVNVVRTPTLLSFAQLQNYMLATASAGGWTYFYWSHQDVAVVGNETATPYRSFYENIVQSLVDVYDGADTAGWTAETLAEAGRKDRATAAATVQRGSMWRGEVENSSKRPWGMVLYAFDWLALVNVQAAADDKLGVGAWDPFIPYYSADCDYHERLRQAGWALLERSVGAVYDVAEQVEGVEELFFGTDGEHATLNSDRYLNVTIQLWELSVMKNSVSQDRNTWQTALTGKKGQPWTYDAEGFDKGWWYATDAGRQIYKKKWGTDSCWPSSEGKELKDLWREEDSRQFGKGSAEEGQRLDEDWELEDSNGDREAGNEAGDAV
;
A
#
# COMPACT_ATOMS: atom_id res chain seq x y z
N MET A 1 -3.82 8.15 -33.47
CA MET A 1 -5.09 8.89 -33.19
C MET A 1 -4.78 9.95 -32.15
N PRO A 2 -5.37 11.16 -32.20
CA PRO A 2 -5.08 12.16 -31.18
C PRO A 2 -5.78 11.74 -29.88
N VAL A 3 -4.99 11.53 -28.83
CA VAL A 3 -5.46 11.18 -27.50
C VAL A 3 -6.15 12.43 -26.93
N GLY A 4 -7.47 12.45 -26.97
CA GLY A 4 -8.28 13.49 -26.33
C GLY A 4 -8.14 13.41 -24.81
N PRO A 5 -8.46 14.49 -24.07
CA PRO A 5 -8.31 14.52 -22.62
C PRO A 5 -9.31 13.55 -22.00
N ALA A 6 -8.81 12.44 -21.46
CA ALA A 6 -9.61 11.53 -20.64
C ALA A 6 -10.21 12.32 -19.47
N SER A 7 -11.53 12.29 -19.33
CA SER A 7 -12.23 12.74 -18.12
C SER A 7 -11.94 11.74 -17.01
N TRP A 8 -11.27 12.20 -15.95
CA TRP A 8 -10.83 11.39 -14.81
C TRP A 8 -11.92 11.25 -13.73
N PRO A 9 -11.96 10.14 -12.97
CA PRO A 9 -13.07 9.83 -12.08
C PRO A 9 -13.10 10.75 -10.86
N LEU A 10 -14.31 11.23 -10.53
CA LEU A 10 -14.63 11.78 -9.22
C LEU A 10 -14.65 10.62 -8.21
N TRP A 11 -13.94 10.76 -7.10
CA TRP A 11 -14.08 9.84 -5.97
C TRP A 11 -15.53 9.92 -5.47
N SER A 12 -16.33 8.89 -5.72
CA SER A 12 -17.66 8.82 -5.16
C SER A 12 -17.52 8.61 -3.65
N ASN A 13 -18.03 9.57 -2.88
CA ASN A 13 -18.33 9.34 -1.47
C ASN A 13 -19.36 8.22 -1.41
N ARG A 14 -18.93 6.96 -1.21
CA ARG A 14 -19.80 5.91 -0.68
C ARG A 14 -20.08 6.26 0.78
N SER A 15 -20.96 7.24 1.01
CA SER A 15 -21.71 7.26 2.26
C SER A 15 -22.69 6.08 2.19
N ARG A 16 -22.50 5.13 3.12
CA ARG A 16 -23.44 4.09 3.56
C ARG A 16 -24.61 3.80 2.60
N LYS A 17 -24.51 2.74 1.81
CA LYS A 17 -25.68 1.86 1.69
C LYS A 17 -25.73 1.06 2.98
N HIS A 18 -26.62 1.45 3.89
CA HIS A 18 -26.95 0.62 5.03
C HIS A 18 -27.36 -0.76 4.51
N TYR A 19 -26.61 -1.80 4.90
CA TYR A 19 -27.05 -3.17 4.75
C TYR A 19 -28.19 -3.37 5.75
N SER A 20 -29.44 -3.30 5.26
CA SER A 20 -30.63 -3.71 6.00
C SER A 20 -30.85 -5.19 5.70
N PRO A 21 -30.81 -6.09 6.69
CA PRO A 21 -30.91 -7.53 6.46
C PRO A 21 -32.37 -7.98 6.26
N ASN A 22 -33.14 -7.32 5.38
CA ASN A 22 -34.56 -7.61 5.18
C ASN A 22 -35.13 -7.33 3.77
N ASP A 23 -34.32 -7.19 2.72
CA ASP A 23 -34.83 -7.02 1.35
C ASP A 23 -34.42 -8.20 0.45
N ASP A 24 -34.98 -9.39 0.73
CA ASP A 24 -35.18 -10.44 -0.26
C ASP A 24 -36.69 -10.55 -0.52
N GLU A 25 -37.21 -9.75 -1.45
CA GLU A 25 -38.50 -10.04 -2.08
C GLU A 25 -38.37 -9.93 -3.60
N VAL A 26 -38.19 -11.10 -4.20
CA VAL A 26 -38.27 -11.35 -5.64
C VAL A 26 -39.75 -11.29 -6.03
N ASP A 27 -40.08 -10.36 -6.93
CA ASP A 27 -41.38 -10.22 -7.58
C ASP A 27 -41.74 -11.50 -8.37
N PRO A 28 -42.80 -12.25 -7.98
CA PRO A 28 -43.18 -13.49 -8.64
C PRO A 28 -44.50 -13.32 -9.42
N GLU A 29 -44.61 -12.33 -10.32
CA GLU A 29 -45.83 -12.16 -11.13
C GLU A 29 -45.86 -12.89 -12.48
N ASN A 30 -45.12 -13.99 -12.70
CA ASN A 30 -45.22 -14.69 -13.99
C ASN A 30 -45.12 -16.20 -14.05
N LEU A 31 -45.40 -16.93 -12.97
CA LEU A 31 -45.55 -18.38 -13.07
C LEU A 31 -46.68 -18.92 -12.20
N LYS A 32 -47.73 -19.34 -12.92
CA LYS A 32 -48.73 -20.36 -12.60
C LYS A 32 -50.10 -19.84 -12.15
N ALA A 33 -50.96 -19.77 -13.17
CA ALA A 33 -52.17 -20.56 -13.15
C ALA A 33 -51.93 -21.91 -12.45
N ARG A 34 -52.47 -22.08 -11.25
CA ARG A 34 -53.19 -23.27 -10.78
C ARG A 34 -53.50 -23.12 -9.30
N GLU A 35 -54.80 -23.20 -9.01
CA GLU A 35 -55.38 -23.87 -7.84
C GLU A 35 -55.04 -23.23 -6.48
N ALA A 36 -55.80 -22.23 -6.03
CA ALA A 36 -57.05 -22.40 -5.27
C ALA A 36 -56.88 -23.22 -3.98
N GLY A 37 -57.09 -22.60 -2.82
CA GLY A 37 -57.40 -23.36 -1.59
C GLY A 37 -57.07 -22.70 -0.25
N HIS A 38 -57.97 -21.84 0.21
CA HIS A 38 -58.50 -21.77 1.57
C HIS A 38 -57.63 -21.60 2.85
N SER A 39 -58.00 -20.54 3.59
CA SER A 39 -58.33 -20.50 5.04
C SER A 39 -57.18 -20.67 6.05
N SER A 40 -57.12 -20.09 7.24
CA SER A 40 -57.93 -19.13 8.01
C SER A 40 -57.22 -18.91 9.36
N HIS A 41 -57.42 -17.75 10.01
CA HIS A 41 -57.46 -17.52 11.49
C HIS A 41 -56.21 -17.88 12.34
N SER A 42 -55.90 -17.26 13.48
CA SER A 42 -56.45 -16.15 14.28
C SER A 42 -55.45 -15.81 15.41
N SER A 43 -55.40 -14.53 15.79
CA SER A 43 -55.30 -13.96 17.15
C SER A 43 -54.78 -14.81 18.33
N GLY A 44 -53.86 -14.22 19.11
CA GLY A 44 -53.70 -14.55 20.54
C GLY A 44 -52.83 -13.53 21.29
N ARG A 45 -53.47 -12.73 22.13
CA ARG A 45 -52.91 -11.66 22.99
C ARG A 45 -52.48 -12.23 24.36
N MET A 46 -51.43 -11.60 24.93
CA MET A 46 -51.18 -11.29 26.35
C MET A 46 -51.17 -12.41 27.42
N LEU A 47 -50.15 -12.39 28.30
CA LEU A 47 -50.30 -11.93 29.70
C LEU A 47 -48.98 -11.91 30.49
N ASN A 48 -48.86 -10.88 31.34
CA ASN A 48 -47.91 -10.71 32.44
C ASN A 48 -48.13 -11.73 33.55
N VAL A 49 -47.05 -12.13 34.24
CA VAL A 49 -47.05 -12.42 35.69
C VAL A 49 -45.69 -12.02 36.28
N ALA A 50 -45.71 -11.25 37.36
CA ALA A 50 -44.61 -10.98 38.26
C ALA A 50 -44.58 -12.03 39.39
N ASP A 51 -43.42 -12.43 39.91
CA ASP A 51 -43.10 -12.27 41.34
C ASP A 51 -41.69 -12.72 41.80
N ALA A 52 -41.24 -12.03 42.86
CA ALA A 52 -40.47 -12.50 44.02
C ALA A 52 -38.98 -12.94 43.92
N THR A 53 -38.12 -11.95 44.25
CA THR A 53 -37.08 -11.96 45.31
C THR A 53 -36.35 -13.25 45.72
N HIS A 54 -35.03 -13.25 45.53
CA HIS A 54 -34.08 -13.82 46.50
C HIS A 54 -32.78 -12.99 46.57
N ALA A 55 -32.61 -12.33 47.71
CA ALA A 55 -31.36 -11.67 48.08
C ALA A 55 -30.30 -12.71 48.49
N ARG A 56 -29.13 -12.68 47.85
CA ARG A 56 -27.86 -13.09 48.47
C ARG A 56 -26.84 -11.98 48.26
N ARG A 57 -26.57 -11.27 49.36
CA ARG A 57 -25.40 -10.41 49.54
C ARG A 57 -24.15 -11.29 49.49
N MET A 58 -23.31 -11.09 48.47
CA MET A 58 -21.87 -11.36 48.58
C MET A 58 -21.17 -10.01 48.48
N ALA A 59 -20.40 -9.69 49.52
CA ALA A 59 -19.74 -8.41 49.69
C ALA A 59 -18.71 -8.19 48.57
N SER A 60 -18.95 -7.17 47.76
CA SER A 60 -17.95 -6.61 46.85
C SER A 60 -16.80 -6.03 47.69
N ILE A 61 -15.64 -6.70 47.67
CA ILE A 61 -14.40 -6.16 48.25
C ILE A 61 -13.86 -5.11 47.28
N LYS A 62 -14.36 -3.88 47.40
CA LYS A 62 -13.88 -2.70 46.65
C LYS A 62 -12.60 -2.12 47.26
N SER A 63 -11.54 -2.91 47.38
CA SER A 63 -10.25 -2.38 47.79
C SER A 63 -9.12 -3.03 47.01
N SER A 64 -8.83 -2.47 45.84
CA SER A 64 -7.62 -2.75 45.05
C SER A 64 -6.35 -2.61 45.90
N ALA A 65 -6.39 -1.82 46.98
CA ALA A 65 -5.31 -1.68 47.94
C ALA A 65 -5.05 -2.96 48.77
N LEU A 66 -6.08 -3.76 49.07
CA LEU A 66 -5.91 -5.01 49.81
C LEU A 66 -5.24 -6.10 48.95
N LEU A 67 -5.58 -6.16 47.66
CA LEU A 67 -4.93 -7.05 46.70
C LEU A 67 -3.47 -6.64 46.45
N LEU A 68 -3.21 -5.34 46.36
CA LEU A 68 -1.83 -4.81 46.30
C LEU A 68 -1.03 -5.15 47.55
N PHE A 69 -1.63 -5.02 48.74
CA PHE A 69 -0.97 -5.37 49.99
C PHE A 69 -0.68 -6.87 50.10
N LEU A 70 -1.64 -7.72 49.72
CA LEU A 70 -1.44 -9.17 49.67
C LEU A 70 -0.39 -9.58 48.63
N GLY A 71 -0.37 -8.94 47.46
CA GLY A 71 0.65 -9.14 46.43
C GLY A 71 2.04 -8.71 46.89
N MET A 72 2.16 -7.57 47.57
CA MET A 72 3.42 -7.11 48.17
C MET A 72 3.91 -8.05 49.28
N MET A 73 3.01 -8.52 50.16
CA MET A 73 3.36 -9.47 51.22
C MET A 73 3.81 -10.82 50.65
N LEU A 74 3.14 -11.30 49.59
CA LEU A 74 3.54 -12.52 48.89
C LEU A 74 4.90 -12.35 48.19
N GLY A 75 5.14 -11.20 47.54
CA GLY A 75 6.43 -10.87 46.94
C GLY A 75 7.57 -10.78 47.97
N TYR A 76 7.30 -10.20 49.14
CA TYR A 76 8.23 -10.12 50.27
C TYR A 76 8.53 -11.50 50.86
N ALA A 77 7.51 -12.34 51.04
CA ALA A 77 7.69 -13.71 51.51
C ALA A 77 8.53 -14.54 50.54
N ILE A 78 8.29 -14.42 49.23
CA ILE A 78 9.07 -15.12 48.19
C ILE A 78 10.54 -14.63 48.20
N THR A 79 10.79 -13.33 48.31
CA THR A 79 12.16 -12.79 48.31
C THR A 79 12.97 -13.12 49.57
N HIS A 80 12.31 -13.48 50.68
CA HIS A 80 12.99 -13.78 51.94
C HIS A 80 12.91 -15.23 52.42
N ALA A 81 12.03 -16.07 51.86
CA ALA A 81 11.95 -17.49 52.17
C ALA A 81 12.84 -18.38 51.27
N LEU A 82 13.44 -17.84 50.20
CA LEU A 82 14.29 -18.62 49.30
C LEU A 82 15.72 -18.83 49.86
N PRO A 83 16.23 -20.07 49.94
CA PRO A 83 17.59 -20.37 50.39
C PRO A 83 18.65 -19.65 49.55
N THR A 84 19.74 -19.24 50.21
CA THR A 84 20.85 -18.41 49.74
C THR A 84 21.61 -18.88 48.48
N ARG A 85 21.20 -19.96 47.80
CA ARG A 85 21.86 -20.49 46.59
C ARG A 85 21.29 -20.02 45.26
N LEU A 86 20.22 -19.21 45.23
CA LEU A 86 19.63 -18.67 43.97
C LEU A 86 19.75 -17.14 43.81
N ARG A 87 20.51 -16.46 44.67
CA ARG A 87 20.71 -14.99 44.64
C ARG A 87 21.52 -14.36 43.48
N PRO A 88 22.24 -15.04 42.57
CA PRO A 88 23.00 -14.33 41.54
C PRO A 88 22.18 -13.71 40.41
N PHE A 89 20.89 -14.04 40.26
CA PHE A 89 20.11 -13.66 39.07
C PHE A 89 19.17 -12.45 39.25
N LEU A 90 19.23 -11.74 40.38
CA LEU A 90 18.35 -10.58 40.66
C LEU A 90 19.09 -9.34 41.19
N GLN A 91 20.36 -9.14 40.82
CA GLN A 91 21.03 -7.84 41.01
C GLN A 91 20.92 -7.00 39.73
N MET A 92 19.92 -6.13 39.67
CA MET A 92 19.98 -4.95 38.80
C MET A 92 21.02 -3.99 39.38
N HIS A 93 22.08 -3.74 38.61
CA HIS A 93 23.05 -2.70 38.95
C HIS A 93 22.43 -1.30 38.80
N PRO A 94 22.75 -0.34 39.68
CA PRO A 94 22.25 1.02 39.56
C PRO A 94 22.92 1.70 38.35
N VAL A 95 22.10 2.31 37.50
CA VAL A 95 22.56 3.12 36.36
C VAL A 95 23.23 4.38 36.90
N GLY A 96 24.56 4.40 36.84
CA GLY A 96 25.37 5.58 37.10
C GLY A 96 25.20 6.62 36.00
N SER A 97 24.98 7.86 36.40
CA SER A 97 24.86 9.04 35.55
C SER A 97 26.20 9.43 34.92
N THR A 98 26.46 8.94 33.71
CA THR A 98 27.40 9.50 32.71
C THR A 98 26.99 8.94 31.35
N PRO A 99 26.84 9.75 30.29
CA PRO A 99 26.48 9.24 28.98
C PRO A 99 27.61 8.33 28.48
N PRO A 100 27.33 7.10 28.02
CA PRO A 100 28.36 6.31 27.37
C PRO A 100 28.68 6.99 26.05
N ASP A 101 29.96 7.31 25.85
CA ASP A 101 30.50 7.56 24.51
C ASP A 101 30.02 6.42 23.61
N ILE A 102 29.22 6.78 22.59
CA ILE A 102 28.80 5.85 21.56
C ILE A 102 30.07 5.47 20.79
N ILE A 103 30.70 4.37 21.20
CA ILE A 103 31.74 3.72 20.43
C ILE A 103 31.03 3.16 19.19
N LEU A 104 31.05 3.93 18.11
CA LEU A 104 30.77 3.44 16.78
C LEU A 104 31.68 2.22 16.54
N PRO A 105 31.17 1.08 16.06
CA PRO A 105 32.00 -0.07 15.78
C PRO A 105 33.09 0.33 14.77
N ALA A 106 34.34 0.14 15.17
CA ALA A 106 35.50 0.38 14.32
C ALA A 106 35.34 -0.42 13.02
N HIS A 107 35.66 0.24 11.90
CA HIS A 107 35.72 -0.38 10.57
C HIS A 107 36.45 -1.74 10.63
N PRO A 108 35.86 -2.82 10.10
CA PRO A 108 36.60 -4.08 9.99
C PRO A 108 37.81 -3.88 9.06
N PRO A 109 38.96 -4.49 9.37
CA PRO A 109 40.16 -4.35 8.56
C PRO A 109 39.92 -4.93 7.17
N SER A 110 40.24 -4.11 6.16
CA SER A 110 40.33 -4.50 4.75
C SER A 110 41.18 -5.76 4.61
N THR A 111 40.51 -6.88 4.37
CA THR A 111 41.12 -8.11 3.86
C THR A 111 40.25 -8.62 2.72
N THR A 112 40.72 -8.28 1.53
CA THR A 112 40.48 -8.86 0.20
C THR A 112 39.74 -10.20 0.16
N ALA A 113 38.42 -10.11 0.02
CA ALA A 113 37.61 -10.88 -0.93
C ALA A 113 36.42 -9.97 -1.31
N ALA A 114 36.34 -9.55 -2.57
CA ALA A 114 35.21 -8.76 -3.05
C ALA A 114 33.94 -9.63 -2.94
N ALA A 115 33.14 -9.41 -1.90
CA ALA A 115 31.82 -9.99 -1.80
C ALA A 115 31.00 -9.51 -3.00
N HIS A 116 30.42 -10.44 -3.76
CA HIS A 116 29.48 -10.08 -4.82
C HIS A 116 28.36 -9.23 -4.23
N PRO A 117 27.97 -8.09 -4.86
CA PRO A 117 27.05 -7.12 -4.26
C PRO A 117 25.61 -7.63 -4.06
N PHE A 118 25.29 -8.88 -4.42
CA PHE A 118 23.93 -9.44 -4.36
C PHE A 118 23.93 -10.91 -3.93
N SER A 119 24.40 -11.21 -2.71
CA SER A 119 24.12 -12.53 -2.11
C SER A 119 22.67 -12.57 -1.63
N GLU A 120 22.00 -13.72 -1.82
CA GLU A 120 20.71 -13.98 -1.18
C GLU A 120 20.76 -13.69 0.31
N THR A 121 19.71 -13.06 0.83
CA THR A 121 19.50 -12.86 2.26
C THR A 121 18.10 -13.32 2.64
N ALA A 122 17.76 -13.27 3.93
CA ALA A 122 16.43 -13.68 4.40
C ALA A 122 15.27 -12.94 3.70
N TYR A 123 15.49 -11.71 3.22
CA TYR A 123 14.46 -10.85 2.62
C TYR A 123 14.79 -10.39 1.20
N PHE A 124 15.92 -10.79 0.63
CA PHE A 124 16.33 -10.40 -0.72
C PHE A 124 16.74 -11.61 -1.55
N TYR A 125 16.12 -11.75 -2.73
CA TYR A 125 16.27 -12.86 -3.64
C TYR A 125 16.61 -12.31 -5.05
N PRO A 126 17.88 -12.33 -5.47
CA PRO A 126 18.29 -11.82 -6.77
C PRO A 126 17.86 -12.76 -7.92
N PRO A 127 17.92 -12.30 -9.18
CA PRO A 127 17.73 -13.12 -10.37
C PRO A 127 18.62 -14.36 -10.34
N LEU A 128 18.10 -15.48 -10.84
CA LEU A 128 18.89 -16.70 -11.03
C LEU A 128 19.83 -16.51 -12.22
N GLN A 129 21.05 -17.05 -12.15
CA GLN A 129 22.04 -16.96 -13.22
C GLN A 129 21.69 -17.90 -14.38
N GLN A 130 20.69 -17.53 -15.18
CA GLN A 130 20.23 -18.27 -16.34
C GLN A 130 19.74 -17.34 -17.43
N GLN A 131 19.48 -17.89 -18.62
CA GLN A 131 18.89 -17.11 -19.69
C GLN A 131 17.45 -16.74 -19.35
N HIS A 132 17.12 -15.47 -19.52
CA HIS A 132 15.80 -14.92 -19.23
C HIS A 132 14.97 -14.76 -20.50
N TYR A 133 13.66 -14.93 -20.37
CA TYR A 133 12.67 -14.86 -21.42
C TYR A 133 11.47 -14.00 -21.00
N PRO A 134 10.62 -13.56 -21.93
CA PRO A 134 10.84 -13.53 -23.39
C PRO A 134 12.00 -12.62 -23.81
N VAL A 135 12.54 -12.71 -25.02
CA VAL A 135 13.62 -11.80 -25.45
C VAL A 135 13.05 -10.39 -25.63
N VAL A 136 13.70 -9.38 -25.02
CA VAL A 136 13.27 -7.98 -25.17
C VAL A 136 13.48 -7.54 -26.62
N PRO A 137 12.50 -6.90 -27.28
CA PRO A 137 12.67 -6.40 -28.64
C PRO A 137 13.88 -5.47 -28.74
N ALA A 138 14.72 -5.66 -29.76
CA ALA A 138 15.99 -4.94 -29.87
C ALA A 138 15.84 -3.41 -29.91
N TYR A 139 14.74 -2.91 -30.48
CA TYR A 139 14.42 -1.48 -30.50
C TYR A 139 14.05 -0.90 -29.12
N ASN A 140 13.74 -1.74 -28.13
CA ASN A 140 13.46 -1.34 -26.75
C ASN A 140 14.70 -1.32 -25.85
N ILE A 141 15.78 -1.98 -26.28
CA ILE A 141 17.03 -2.05 -25.51
C ILE A 141 17.74 -0.70 -25.60
N LEU A 142 17.87 -0.03 -24.47
CA LEU A 142 18.68 1.18 -24.36
C LEU A 142 20.15 0.83 -24.59
N SER A 143 20.64 1.11 -25.79
CA SER A 143 22.06 1.04 -26.13
C SER A 143 22.87 2.07 -25.33
N ASP A 144 24.21 2.04 -25.44
CA ASP A 144 25.10 3.08 -24.89
C ASP A 144 24.91 4.43 -25.61
N SER A 145 23.74 5.03 -25.40
CA SER A 145 23.32 6.30 -25.97
C SER A 145 23.89 7.47 -25.17
N ALA A 146 23.81 8.68 -25.75
CA ALA A 146 24.23 9.90 -25.07
C ALA A 146 23.44 10.11 -23.76
N VAL A 147 22.13 9.81 -23.76
CA VAL A 147 21.29 9.95 -22.56
C VAL A 147 21.66 8.91 -21.49
N ALA A 148 21.92 7.66 -21.87
CA ALA A 148 22.36 6.62 -20.92
C ALA A 148 23.73 6.94 -20.29
N THR A 149 24.64 7.52 -21.08
CA THR A 149 25.96 7.96 -20.60
C THR A 149 25.84 9.15 -19.65
N LEU A 150 25.00 10.13 -20.01
CA LEU A 150 24.75 11.31 -19.18
C LEU A 150 24.09 10.93 -17.85
N ALA A 151 23.05 10.08 -17.88
CA ALA A 151 22.36 9.62 -16.67
C ALA A 151 23.32 8.94 -15.68
N ARG A 152 24.18 8.02 -16.16
CA ARG A 152 25.19 7.36 -15.32
C ARG A 152 26.23 8.32 -14.73
N LYS A 153 26.54 9.40 -15.46
CA LYS A 153 27.46 10.44 -14.98
C LYS A 153 26.83 11.31 -13.89
N LEU A 154 25.57 11.71 -14.09
CA LEU A 154 24.85 12.58 -13.16
C LEU A 154 24.42 11.83 -11.90
N ILE A 155 24.05 10.55 -12.02
CA ILE A 155 23.39 9.80 -10.96
C ILE A 155 24.23 8.57 -10.62
N PRO A 156 25.21 8.71 -9.71
CA PRO A 156 26.15 7.64 -9.36
C PRO A 156 25.51 6.64 -8.38
N GLN A 157 24.37 6.06 -8.75
CA GLN A 157 23.73 4.97 -8.00
C GLN A 157 23.65 3.70 -8.86
N THR A 158 23.51 2.55 -8.22
CA THR A 158 23.27 1.27 -8.91
C THR A 158 22.25 0.47 -8.13
N PRO A 159 21.15 0.01 -8.78
CA PRO A 159 20.78 0.25 -10.19
C PRO A 159 20.44 1.72 -10.48
N LEU A 160 20.51 2.11 -11.76
CA LEU A 160 20.19 3.49 -12.20
C LEU A 160 18.72 3.86 -11.95
N THR A 161 17.82 2.89 -12.18
CA THR A 161 16.37 3.09 -12.12
C THR A 161 15.70 1.96 -11.33
N PRO A 162 15.99 1.82 -10.02
CA PRO A 162 15.36 0.77 -9.22
C PRO A 162 13.85 0.97 -9.25
N LEU A 163 13.12 -0.04 -9.71
CA LEU A 163 11.65 -0.04 -9.81
C LEU A 163 11.09 -1.05 -8.82
N PHE A 164 10.39 -0.56 -7.80
CA PHE A 164 9.60 -1.40 -6.91
C PHE A 164 8.21 -1.65 -7.51
N ILE A 165 7.78 -2.91 -7.49
CA ILE A 165 6.41 -3.32 -7.85
C ILE A 165 5.85 -4.14 -6.69
N PRO A 166 5.07 -3.52 -5.78
CA PRO A 166 4.54 -4.24 -4.64
C PRO A 166 3.45 -5.24 -5.01
N PHE A 167 3.58 -6.45 -4.49
CA PHE A 167 2.66 -7.55 -4.67
C PHE A 167 1.92 -7.86 -3.37
N THR A 168 0.60 -8.03 -3.44
CA THR A 168 -0.18 -8.59 -2.32
C THR A 168 -0.93 -9.85 -2.73
N ARG A 169 -1.69 -9.80 -3.82
CA ARG A 169 -2.52 -10.89 -4.31
C ARG A 169 -2.68 -10.84 -5.83
N ASN A 170 -3.07 -11.97 -6.42
CA ASN A 170 -3.24 -12.15 -7.88
C ASN A 170 -1.91 -12.01 -8.66
N ALA A 171 -1.14 -13.10 -8.71
CA ALA A 171 0.14 -13.13 -9.41
C ALA A 171 0.02 -12.88 -10.92
N GLY A 172 -1.14 -13.15 -11.52
CA GLY A 172 -1.37 -12.91 -12.95
C GLY A 172 -1.26 -11.43 -13.31
N MET A 173 -1.90 -10.56 -12.52
CA MET A 173 -1.79 -9.11 -12.67
C MET A 173 -0.33 -8.64 -12.53
N LEU A 174 0.36 -9.10 -11.48
CA LEU A 174 1.77 -8.77 -11.27
C LEU A 174 2.65 -9.19 -12.45
N VAL A 175 2.47 -10.41 -12.97
CA VAL A 175 3.24 -10.91 -14.11
C VAL A 175 3.02 -10.03 -15.33
N GLN A 176 1.79 -9.60 -15.60
CA GLN A 176 1.50 -8.62 -16.65
C GLN A 176 2.24 -7.29 -16.44
N THR A 177 2.20 -6.73 -15.24
CA THR A 177 2.92 -5.50 -14.93
C THR A 177 4.42 -5.66 -15.17
N VAL A 178 5.04 -6.69 -14.59
CA VAL A 178 6.48 -6.98 -14.74
C VAL A 178 6.85 -7.15 -16.21
N LEU A 179 6.08 -7.95 -16.95
CA LEU A 179 6.35 -8.21 -18.37
C LEU A 179 6.17 -6.96 -19.23
N SER A 180 5.22 -6.09 -18.92
CA SER A 180 5.04 -4.82 -19.65
C SER A 180 6.26 -3.90 -19.50
N TYR A 181 6.82 -3.78 -18.29
CA TYR A 181 8.04 -2.99 -18.05
C TYR A 181 9.26 -3.58 -18.76
N ILE A 182 9.42 -4.90 -18.70
CA ILE A 182 10.50 -5.62 -19.41
C ILE A 182 10.37 -5.43 -20.92
N ALA A 183 9.17 -5.61 -21.47
CA ALA A 183 8.89 -5.43 -22.88
C ALA A 183 9.21 -4.00 -23.31
N ALA A 184 8.88 -3.01 -22.49
CA ALA A 184 9.12 -1.59 -22.74
C ALA A 184 10.58 -1.13 -22.50
N GLY A 185 11.49 -2.07 -22.21
CA GLY A 185 12.94 -1.86 -22.17
C GLY A 185 13.54 -1.70 -20.78
N TRP A 186 12.75 -1.79 -19.70
CA TRP A 186 13.27 -1.66 -18.34
C TRP A 186 14.21 -2.83 -18.01
N PRO A 187 15.44 -2.59 -17.52
CA PRO A 187 16.36 -3.67 -17.21
C PRO A 187 15.78 -4.59 -16.13
N ARG A 188 15.76 -5.90 -16.39
CA ARG A 188 15.18 -6.91 -15.47
C ARG A 188 15.79 -6.84 -14.07
N SER A 189 17.12 -6.67 -14.00
CA SER A 189 17.88 -6.53 -12.76
C SER A 189 17.60 -5.22 -11.99
N HIS A 190 16.92 -4.26 -12.61
CA HIS A 190 16.47 -3.03 -11.95
C HIS A 190 15.04 -3.16 -11.38
N ILE A 191 14.33 -4.25 -11.65
CA ILE A 191 12.96 -4.48 -11.17
C ILE A 191 13.01 -5.30 -9.87
N TYR A 192 12.29 -4.82 -8.87
CA TYR A 192 12.19 -5.39 -7.53
C TYR A 192 10.71 -5.63 -7.22
N VAL A 193 10.27 -6.88 -7.38
CA VAL A 193 8.95 -7.29 -6.90
C VAL A 193 8.98 -7.30 -5.38
N VAL A 194 8.13 -6.53 -4.73
CA VAL A 194 8.03 -6.52 -3.26
C VAL A 194 6.93 -7.49 -2.83
N ASP A 195 7.29 -8.69 -2.39
CA ASP A 195 6.36 -9.66 -1.83
C ASP A 195 5.83 -9.15 -0.48
N ASN A 196 4.68 -8.48 -0.53
CA ASN A 196 3.89 -8.02 0.59
C ASN A 196 2.63 -8.88 0.78
N SER A 197 2.70 -10.16 0.43
CA SER A 197 1.58 -11.10 0.53
C SER A 197 1.10 -11.35 1.96
N GLY A 198 1.93 -11.04 2.97
CA GLY A 198 1.66 -11.35 4.37
C GLY A 198 1.82 -12.83 4.73
N THR A 199 2.24 -13.67 3.77
CA THR A 199 2.36 -15.12 3.95
C THR A 199 3.69 -15.57 4.56
N MET A 200 4.38 -14.65 5.22
CA MET A 200 5.71 -14.85 5.81
C MET A 200 6.69 -15.42 4.78
N ASP A 201 7.34 -16.56 5.06
CA ASP A 201 8.28 -17.23 4.17
C ASP A 201 7.63 -18.31 3.28
N ALA A 202 6.30 -18.41 3.24
CA ALA A 202 5.60 -19.51 2.58
C ALA A 202 5.84 -19.56 1.07
N ASN A 203 5.80 -18.41 0.38
CA ASN A 203 6.12 -18.34 -1.06
C ASN A 203 7.57 -18.74 -1.32
N ALA A 204 8.53 -18.15 -0.60
CA ALA A 204 9.96 -18.47 -0.72
C ALA A 204 10.28 -19.96 -0.47
N ARG A 205 9.44 -20.66 0.32
CA ARG A 205 9.58 -22.09 0.62
C ARG A 205 8.69 -23.01 -0.22
N GLY A 206 8.01 -22.47 -1.24
CA GLY A 206 7.11 -23.24 -2.11
C GLY A 206 5.95 -23.91 -1.36
N LYS A 207 5.41 -23.26 -0.32
CA LYS A 207 4.34 -23.82 0.52
C LYS A 207 2.93 -23.46 0.05
N LEU A 208 2.81 -22.46 -0.81
CA LEU A 208 1.53 -22.05 -1.41
C LEU A 208 1.40 -22.67 -2.81
N THR A 209 0.17 -23.00 -3.19
CA THR A 209 -0.12 -23.47 -4.56
C THR A 209 -0.55 -22.31 -5.45
N ALA A 210 -0.41 -22.42 -6.76
CA ALA A 210 -0.89 -21.42 -7.73
C ALA A 210 -2.38 -21.02 -7.60
N ALA A 211 -3.22 -21.88 -7.01
CA ALA A 211 -4.62 -21.55 -6.73
C ALA A 211 -4.81 -20.57 -5.55
N ASN A 212 -3.78 -20.33 -4.75
CA ASN A 212 -3.84 -19.44 -3.58
C ASN A 212 -3.75 -17.97 -4.05
N PRO A 213 -4.64 -17.07 -3.63
CA PRO A 213 -4.61 -15.67 -4.04
C PRO A 213 -3.28 -14.96 -3.72
N PHE A 214 -2.59 -15.40 -2.67
CA PHE A 214 -1.33 -14.82 -2.18
C PHE A 214 -0.09 -15.56 -2.70
N PHE A 215 -0.27 -16.55 -3.57
CA PHE A 215 0.84 -17.28 -4.20
C PHE A 215 1.67 -16.33 -5.07
N LEU A 216 2.98 -16.45 -4.93
CA LEU A 216 3.97 -15.78 -5.77
C LEU A 216 5.01 -16.80 -6.23
N ASP A 217 5.19 -16.92 -7.55
CA ASP A 217 6.14 -17.86 -8.13
C ASP A 217 7.55 -17.25 -8.20
N TYR A 218 8.37 -17.54 -7.18
CA TYR A 218 9.73 -17.03 -7.10
C TYR A 218 10.62 -17.60 -8.21
N ASP A 219 10.42 -18.85 -8.60
CA ASP A 219 11.23 -19.51 -9.63
C ASP A 219 10.92 -18.91 -11.01
N LEU A 220 9.65 -18.63 -11.31
CA LEU A 220 9.25 -17.94 -12.53
C LEU A 220 9.83 -16.52 -12.58
N LEU A 221 9.63 -15.73 -11.53
CA LEU A 221 10.06 -14.33 -11.47
C LEU A 221 11.58 -14.19 -11.56
N ARG A 222 12.31 -14.95 -10.75
CA ARG A 222 13.78 -14.84 -10.65
C ARG A 222 14.48 -15.60 -11.76
N GLY A 223 13.88 -16.71 -12.19
CA GLY A 223 14.41 -17.57 -13.23
C GLY A 223 14.04 -17.09 -14.63
N ARG A 224 12.78 -17.28 -15.03
CA ARG A 224 12.37 -16.96 -16.41
C ARG A 224 12.41 -15.46 -16.65
N TYR A 225 11.87 -14.66 -15.73
CA TYR A 225 11.76 -13.21 -15.92
C TYR A 225 12.98 -12.41 -15.43
N GLY A 226 13.85 -13.03 -14.64
CA GLY A 226 15.12 -12.43 -14.24
C GLY A 226 15.01 -11.16 -13.39
N VAL A 227 13.94 -11.04 -12.59
CA VAL A 227 13.73 -9.88 -11.69
C VAL A 227 14.13 -10.21 -10.26
N ASN A 228 14.40 -9.17 -9.46
CA ASN A 228 14.63 -9.32 -8.04
C ASN A 228 13.29 -9.52 -7.31
N VAL A 229 13.31 -10.28 -6.23
CA VAL A 229 12.21 -10.34 -5.26
C VAL A 229 12.73 -9.87 -3.90
N VAL A 230 12.03 -8.91 -3.30
CA VAL A 230 12.26 -8.44 -1.93
C VAL A 230 11.04 -8.77 -1.12
N ARG A 231 11.20 -9.38 0.05
CA ARG A 231 10.08 -9.85 0.86
C ARG A 231 9.88 -8.96 2.07
N THR A 232 8.64 -8.57 2.37
CA THR A 232 8.33 -7.91 3.64
C THR A 232 8.31 -8.93 4.79
N PRO A 233 8.59 -8.52 6.03
CA PRO A 233 8.56 -9.43 7.18
C PRO A 233 7.14 -9.82 7.61
N THR A 234 6.13 -9.04 7.22
CA THR A 234 4.70 -9.25 7.51
C THR A 234 3.88 -8.47 6.46
N LEU A 235 2.56 -8.62 6.48
CA LEU A 235 1.67 -7.77 5.70
C LEU A 235 1.79 -6.31 6.15
N LEU A 236 2.24 -5.44 5.25
CA LEU A 236 2.30 -3.99 5.47
C LEU A 236 1.09 -3.31 4.83
N SER A 237 0.56 -2.29 5.50
CA SER A 237 -0.38 -1.34 4.88
C SER A 237 0.31 -0.55 3.76
N PHE A 238 -0.45 0.18 2.94
CA PHE A 238 0.13 0.99 1.87
C PHE A 238 1.14 2.02 2.39
N ALA A 239 0.81 2.78 3.44
CA ALA A 239 1.76 3.75 4.01
C ALA A 239 3.02 3.08 4.57
N GLN A 240 2.88 1.93 5.24
CA GLN A 240 4.01 1.16 5.74
C GLN A 240 4.87 0.59 4.60
N LEU A 241 4.24 0.19 3.49
CA LEU A 241 4.92 -0.33 2.31
C LEU A 241 5.69 0.78 1.56
N GLN A 242 5.14 1.99 1.46
CA GLN A 242 5.88 3.17 0.96
C GLN A 242 7.12 3.43 1.82
N ASN A 243 6.97 3.38 3.15
CA ASN A 243 8.09 3.54 4.08
C ASN A 243 9.10 2.40 3.97
N TYR A 244 8.67 1.17 3.71
CA TYR A 244 9.55 0.03 3.47
C TYR A 244 10.39 0.23 2.21
N MET A 245 9.79 0.69 1.11
CA MET A 245 10.52 1.00 -0.13
C MET A 245 11.50 2.15 0.07
N LEU A 246 11.09 3.22 0.77
CA LEU A 246 11.96 4.34 1.12
C LEU A 246 13.15 3.90 2.00
N ALA A 247 12.90 3.07 3.01
CA ALA A 247 13.95 2.53 3.88
C ALA A 247 14.89 1.60 3.10
N THR A 248 14.37 0.79 2.19
CA THR A 248 15.16 -0.09 1.31
C THR A 248 16.07 0.74 0.39
N ALA A 249 15.52 1.79 -0.24
CA ALA A 249 16.30 2.70 -1.07
C ALA A 249 17.39 3.43 -0.26
N SER A 250 17.04 3.92 0.94
CA SER A 250 17.99 4.59 1.84
C SER A 250 19.12 3.65 2.27
N ALA A 251 18.81 2.41 2.66
CA ALA A 251 19.80 1.40 3.03
C ALA A 251 20.68 0.98 1.84
N GLY A 252 20.13 0.99 0.62
CA GLY A 252 20.86 0.75 -0.61
C GLY A 252 21.68 1.95 -1.12
N GLY A 253 21.60 3.12 -0.45
CA GLY A 253 22.27 4.34 -0.89
C GLY A 253 21.72 4.91 -2.20
N TRP A 254 20.44 4.64 -2.52
CA TRP A 254 19.80 5.14 -3.73
C TRP A 254 19.26 6.55 -3.49
N THR A 255 19.62 7.48 -4.37
CA THR A 255 19.11 8.85 -4.33
C THR A 255 17.66 8.90 -4.77
N TYR A 256 17.32 8.07 -5.77
CA TYR A 256 16.00 7.99 -6.35
C TYR A 256 15.55 6.54 -6.53
N PHE A 257 14.25 6.30 -6.42
CA PHE A 257 13.65 5.05 -6.83
C PHE A 257 12.31 5.29 -7.53
N TYR A 258 11.93 4.35 -8.38
CA TYR A 258 10.62 4.29 -8.99
C TYR A 258 9.76 3.29 -8.25
N TRP A 259 8.46 3.53 -8.23
CA TRP A 259 7.49 2.51 -7.85
C TRP A 259 6.30 2.52 -8.79
N SER A 260 5.68 1.35 -8.96
CA SER A 260 4.46 1.17 -9.75
C SER A 260 3.51 0.19 -9.07
N HIS A 261 2.22 0.35 -9.35
CA HIS A 261 1.20 -0.60 -8.88
C HIS A 261 1.30 -1.93 -9.65
N GLN A 262 0.90 -3.04 -9.01
CA GLN A 262 0.87 -4.37 -9.62
C GLN A 262 -0.25 -4.59 -10.65
N ASP A 263 -1.08 -3.59 -10.92
CA ASP A 263 -2.17 -3.59 -11.89
C ASP A 263 -1.98 -2.51 -12.97
N VAL A 264 -0.72 -2.15 -13.22
CA VAL A 264 -0.32 -1.20 -14.26
C VAL A 264 0.32 -1.94 -15.43
N ALA A 265 0.06 -1.47 -16.65
CA ALA A 265 0.76 -1.90 -17.86
C ALA A 265 1.31 -0.71 -18.63
N VAL A 266 2.56 -0.81 -19.10
CA VAL A 266 3.22 0.26 -19.87
C VAL A 266 3.49 -0.13 -21.31
N VAL A 267 3.37 0.84 -22.22
CA VAL A 267 3.67 0.68 -23.65
C VAL A 267 4.39 1.93 -24.17
N GLY A 268 5.48 1.72 -24.92
CA GLY A 268 6.19 2.81 -25.62
C GLY A 268 5.40 3.32 -26.82
N ASN A 269 5.57 4.59 -27.21
CA ASN A 269 4.88 5.13 -28.38
C ASN A 269 5.60 4.72 -29.67
N GLU A 270 5.25 3.56 -30.23
CA GLU A 270 5.89 3.02 -31.43
C GLU A 270 5.56 3.78 -32.72
N THR A 271 4.61 4.72 -32.67
CA THR A 271 4.29 5.61 -33.80
C THR A 271 5.16 6.87 -33.84
N ALA A 272 5.91 7.15 -32.76
CA ALA A 272 6.74 8.35 -32.67
C ALA A 272 7.91 8.30 -33.67
N THR A 273 8.22 9.44 -34.28
CA THR A 273 9.39 9.59 -35.17
C THR A 273 10.22 10.79 -34.72
N PRO A 274 11.48 10.61 -34.26
CA PRO A 274 12.15 9.32 -34.04
C PRO A 274 11.52 8.53 -32.88
N TYR A 275 11.60 7.19 -32.95
CA TYR A 275 11.18 6.32 -31.86
C TYR A 275 12.16 6.39 -30.68
N ARG A 276 11.61 6.34 -29.46
CA ARG A 276 12.33 6.08 -28.21
C ARG A 276 11.54 5.07 -27.41
N SER A 277 12.23 4.13 -26.78
CA SER A 277 11.56 3.18 -25.90
C SER A 277 10.97 3.89 -24.68
N PHE A 278 9.99 3.26 -24.03
CA PHE A 278 9.44 3.80 -22.78
C PHE A 278 10.56 4.00 -21.75
N TYR A 279 11.46 3.02 -21.63
CA TYR A 279 12.60 3.10 -20.73
C TYR A 279 13.58 4.23 -21.09
N GLU A 280 13.85 4.47 -22.38
CA GLU A 280 14.66 5.61 -22.78
C GLU A 280 14.03 6.94 -22.38
N ASN A 281 12.70 7.08 -22.50
CA ASN A 281 12.00 8.27 -22.03
C ASN A 281 12.04 8.43 -20.50
N ILE A 282 12.02 7.32 -19.75
CA ILE A 282 12.23 7.33 -18.29
C ILE A 282 13.63 7.87 -17.95
N VAL A 283 14.67 7.35 -18.59
CA VAL A 283 16.05 7.80 -18.36
C VAL A 283 16.24 9.26 -18.79
N GLN A 284 15.64 9.67 -19.90
CA GLN A 284 15.63 11.07 -20.32
C GLN A 284 14.93 11.95 -19.29
N SER A 285 13.74 11.56 -18.82
CA SER A 285 13.03 12.33 -17.81
C SER A 285 13.81 12.44 -16.51
N LEU A 286 14.55 11.39 -16.12
CA LEU A 286 15.40 11.40 -14.94
C LEU A 286 16.55 12.41 -15.08
N VAL A 287 17.16 12.49 -16.26
CA VAL A 287 18.16 13.52 -16.60
C VAL A 287 17.53 14.92 -16.57
N ASP A 288 16.34 15.08 -17.16
CA ASP A 288 15.68 16.39 -17.28
C ASP A 288 15.30 16.99 -15.91
N VAL A 289 14.99 16.14 -14.93
CA VAL A 289 14.65 16.59 -13.57
C VAL A 289 15.86 16.63 -12.64
N TYR A 290 17.03 16.12 -13.04
CA TYR A 290 18.20 15.98 -12.18
C TYR A 290 18.63 17.29 -11.52
N ASP A 291 18.77 18.37 -12.30
CA ASP A 291 19.18 19.69 -11.77
C ASP A 291 18.19 20.24 -10.75
N GLY A 292 16.91 19.86 -10.86
CA GLY A 292 15.86 20.24 -9.93
C GLY A 292 15.80 19.41 -8.66
N ALA A 293 16.71 18.47 -8.43
CA ALA A 293 16.79 17.67 -7.21
C ALA A 293 17.70 18.30 -6.14
N ASP A 294 18.56 19.25 -6.52
CA ASP A 294 19.58 19.82 -5.64
C ASP A 294 18.96 20.71 -4.55
N THR A 295 19.21 20.34 -3.30
CA THR A 295 18.78 21.06 -2.10
C THR A 295 19.76 22.14 -1.66
N ALA A 296 20.95 22.23 -2.28
CA ALA A 296 21.96 23.21 -1.92
C ALA A 296 21.43 24.65 -2.06
N GLY A 297 21.61 25.44 -1.00
CA GLY A 297 21.19 26.84 -0.96
C GLY A 297 19.72 27.07 -0.58
N TRP A 298 18.94 26.02 -0.33
CA TRP A 298 17.58 26.13 0.18
C TRP A 298 17.53 26.09 1.71
N THR A 299 16.60 26.85 2.29
CA THR A 299 16.14 26.68 3.68
C THR A 299 14.66 26.28 3.65
N ALA A 300 14.14 25.78 4.77
CA ALA A 300 12.73 25.41 4.86
C ALA A 300 11.82 26.60 4.51
N GLU A 301 12.20 27.81 4.95
CA GLU A 301 11.44 29.03 4.68
C GLU A 301 11.49 29.45 3.21
N THR A 302 12.68 29.44 2.59
CA THR A 302 12.81 29.84 1.18
C THR A 302 12.15 28.83 0.25
N LEU A 303 12.22 27.54 0.58
CA LEU A 303 11.58 26.47 -0.15
C LEU A 303 10.06 26.56 -0.07
N ALA A 304 9.51 26.70 1.14
CA ALA A 304 8.07 26.84 1.36
C ALA A 304 7.52 28.11 0.67
N GLU A 305 8.25 29.22 0.69
CA GLU A 305 7.87 30.45 -0.03
C GLU A 305 7.84 30.25 -1.54
N ALA A 306 8.88 29.63 -2.12
CA ALA A 306 8.90 29.30 -3.55
C ALA A 306 7.73 28.39 -3.93
N GLY A 307 7.48 27.34 -3.15
CA GLY A 307 6.35 26.44 -3.37
C GLY A 307 4.99 27.15 -3.29
N ARG A 308 4.81 28.09 -2.35
CA ARG A 308 3.56 28.88 -2.28
C ARG A 308 3.34 29.72 -3.53
N LYS A 309 4.38 30.34 -4.09
CA LYS A 309 4.30 31.12 -5.33
C LYS A 309 3.90 30.26 -6.52
N ASP A 310 4.60 29.14 -6.72
CA ASP A 310 4.33 28.22 -7.84
C ASP A 310 2.91 27.66 -7.76
N ARG A 311 2.45 27.30 -6.55
CA ARG A 311 1.07 26.82 -6.33
C ARG A 311 0.02 27.89 -6.61
N ALA A 312 0.26 29.14 -6.24
CA ALA A 312 -0.68 30.23 -6.54
C ALA A 312 -0.85 30.40 -8.07
N THR A 313 0.24 30.29 -8.83
CA THR A 313 0.22 30.29 -10.30
C THR A 313 -0.49 29.07 -10.86
N ALA A 314 -0.21 27.87 -10.34
CA ALA A 314 -0.85 26.63 -10.79
C ALA A 314 -2.37 26.62 -10.49
N ALA A 315 -2.77 27.05 -9.29
CA ALA A 315 -4.18 27.12 -8.88
C ALA A 315 -4.99 28.11 -9.73
N ALA A 316 -4.38 29.17 -10.26
CA ALA A 316 -5.02 30.06 -11.23
C ALA A 316 -5.32 29.40 -12.58
N THR A 317 -4.65 28.28 -12.87
CA THR A 317 -4.70 27.57 -14.17
C THR A 317 -5.54 26.29 -14.11
N VAL A 318 -5.78 25.77 -12.89
CA VAL A 318 -6.53 24.52 -12.66
C VAL A 318 -8.02 24.81 -12.59
N GLN A 319 -8.82 24.12 -13.40
CA GLN A 319 -10.28 24.20 -13.32
C GLN A 319 -10.77 23.67 -11.97
N ARG A 320 -11.65 24.45 -11.32
CA ARG A 320 -12.26 24.11 -10.03
C ARG A 320 -12.93 22.71 -10.13
N GLY A 321 -12.43 21.74 -9.37
CA GLY A 321 -12.97 20.37 -9.32
C GLY A 321 -12.17 19.29 -10.08
N SER A 322 -11.10 19.63 -10.80
CA SER A 322 -10.18 18.60 -11.30
C SER A 322 -9.23 18.14 -10.18
N MET A 323 -9.07 16.83 -10.00
CA MET A 323 -7.99 16.27 -9.18
C MET A 323 -6.67 16.83 -9.70
N TRP A 324 -5.95 17.58 -8.86
CA TRP A 324 -4.75 18.29 -9.28
C TRP A 324 -3.69 17.28 -9.69
N ARG A 325 -3.35 17.32 -10.97
CA ARG A 325 -2.22 16.60 -11.55
C ARG A 325 -0.98 17.43 -11.27
N GLY A 326 0.15 16.79 -10.98
CA GLY A 326 1.40 17.45 -10.59
C GLY A 326 1.79 18.67 -11.42
N GLU A 327 2.82 19.38 -10.99
CA GLU A 327 3.35 20.56 -11.65
C GLU A 327 3.99 20.16 -12.98
N VAL A 328 3.37 20.58 -14.07
CA VAL A 328 3.96 20.44 -15.41
C VAL A 328 5.23 21.28 -15.50
N GLU A 329 5.23 22.48 -14.92
CA GLU A 329 6.39 23.38 -14.87
C GLU A 329 6.86 23.64 -13.44
N ASN A 330 8.18 23.66 -13.24
CA ASN A 330 8.83 24.06 -11.98
C ASN A 330 9.59 25.37 -12.20
N SER A 331 8.85 26.48 -12.27
CA SER A 331 9.39 27.79 -12.66
C SER A 331 10.40 28.34 -11.66
N SER A 332 10.21 28.05 -10.37
CA SER A 332 11.16 28.41 -9.31
C SER A 332 12.42 27.54 -9.26
N LYS A 333 12.47 26.45 -10.04
CA LYS A 333 13.54 25.45 -10.04
C LYS A 333 13.83 24.90 -8.63
N ARG A 334 12.80 24.81 -7.79
CA ARG A 334 12.93 24.29 -6.44
C ARG A 334 13.09 22.75 -6.44
N PRO A 335 13.71 22.18 -5.39
CA PRO A 335 13.80 20.74 -5.18
C PRO A 335 12.46 20.02 -5.43
N TRP A 336 12.47 18.96 -6.23
CA TRP A 336 11.30 18.07 -6.40
C TRP A 336 11.33 16.92 -5.40
N GLY A 337 10.15 16.59 -4.88
CA GLY A 337 9.96 15.47 -3.97
C GLY A 337 9.52 14.20 -4.68
N MET A 338 8.66 14.32 -5.68
CA MET A 338 8.28 13.22 -6.55
C MET A 338 7.97 13.69 -7.97
N VAL A 339 8.06 12.77 -8.92
CA VAL A 339 7.61 12.94 -10.31
C VAL A 339 6.58 11.87 -10.63
N LEU A 340 5.39 12.28 -11.03
CA LEU A 340 4.27 11.43 -11.41
C LEU A 340 4.24 11.26 -12.94
N TYR A 341 4.21 10.03 -13.44
CA TYR A 341 4.22 9.77 -14.89
C TYR A 341 2.84 9.49 -15.50
N ALA A 342 1.88 9.10 -14.65
CA ALA A 342 0.46 8.99 -14.93
C ALA A 342 -0.25 8.79 -13.59
N PHE A 343 -0.51 9.89 -12.88
CA PHE A 343 -0.91 9.82 -11.47
C PHE A 343 0.12 9.02 -10.63
N ASP A 344 -0.29 8.37 -9.54
CA ASP A 344 0.56 7.54 -8.68
C ASP A 344 0.86 6.14 -9.26
N TRP A 345 0.34 5.81 -10.45
CA TRP A 345 0.50 4.50 -11.10
C TRP A 345 1.96 4.15 -11.41
N LEU A 346 2.75 5.18 -11.73
CA LEU A 346 4.20 5.14 -11.85
C LEU A 346 4.74 6.47 -11.37
N ALA A 347 5.59 6.42 -10.35
CA ALA A 347 6.21 7.61 -9.78
C ALA A 347 7.69 7.41 -9.51
N LEU A 348 8.46 8.49 -9.65
CA LEU A 348 9.83 8.64 -9.18
C LEU A 348 9.82 9.37 -7.84
N VAL A 349 10.52 8.84 -6.84
CA VAL A 349 10.60 9.39 -5.49
C VAL A 349 12.01 9.90 -5.23
N ASN A 350 12.12 11.13 -4.73
CA ASN A 350 13.36 11.68 -4.19
C ASN A 350 13.50 11.26 -2.72
N VAL A 351 14.48 10.42 -2.42
CA VAL A 351 14.70 9.93 -1.05
C VAL A 351 15.01 11.09 -0.09
N GLN A 352 15.70 12.13 -0.55
CA GLN A 352 16.02 13.31 0.27
C GLN A 352 14.76 14.07 0.70
N ALA A 353 13.68 14.05 -0.08
CA ALA A 353 12.47 14.76 0.29
C ALA A 353 11.81 14.21 1.55
N ALA A 354 12.03 12.94 1.86
CA ALA A 354 11.61 12.34 3.13
C ALA A 354 12.71 12.40 4.19
N ALA A 355 13.98 12.21 3.80
CA ALA A 355 15.08 11.90 4.72
C ALA A 355 16.01 13.07 5.07
N ASP A 356 15.94 14.21 4.38
CA ASP A 356 16.80 15.36 4.68
C ASP A 356 16.49 15.94 6.07
N ASP A 357 17.52 16.15 6.89
CA ASP A 357 17.37 16.60 8.29
C ASP A 357 16.75 18.00 8.43
N LYS A 358 16.84 18.85 7.39
CA LYS A 358 16.42 20.25 7.44
C LYS A 358 15.18 20.52 6.60
N LEU A 359 15.11 19.89 5.44
CA LEU A 359 14.08 20.11 4.42
C LEU A 359 13.11 18.94 4.30
N GLY A 360 13.47 17.77 4.84
CA GLY A 360 12.67 16.56 4.72
C GLY A 360 11.31 16.69 5.38
N VAL A 361 10.29 16.09 4.77
CA VAL A 361 8.92 16.09 5.30
C VAL A 361 8.61 14.87 6.17
N GLY A 362 9.60 13.99 6.38
CA GLY A 362 9.44 12.68 7.00
C GLY A 362 8.76 11.68 6.06
N ALA A 363 8.61 10.44 6.52
CA ALA A 363 8.03 9.35 5.73
C ALA A 363 6.48 9.44 5.61
N TRP A 364 5.83 8.50 4.93
CA TRP A 364 4.36 8.39 4.96
C TRP A 364 3.89 8.10 6.38
N ASP A 365 2.73 8.63 6.78
CA ASP A 365 2.17 8.43 8.11
C ASP A 365 1.62 7.00 8.25
N PRO A 366 2.23 6.12 9.06
CA PRO A 366 1.81 4.72 9.15
C PRO A 366 0.43 4.54 9.79
N PHE A 367 -0.11 5.56 10.48
CA PHE A 367 -1.46 5.54 11.03
C PHE A 367 -2.53 5.88 10.00
N ILE A 368 -2.15 6.30 8.80
CA ILE A 368 -3.05 6.51 7.66
C ILE A 368 -2.76 5.40 6.65
N PRO A 369 -3.32 4.19 6.80
CA PRO A 369 -2.80 2.98 6.17
C PRO A 369 -3.00 2.87 4.65
N TYR A 370 -4.04 3.47 4.06
CA TYR A 370 -4.44 3.28 2.64
C TYR A 370 -4.78 4.62 1.95
N TYR A 371 -5.83 4.72 1.14
CA TYR A 371 -6.08 5.82 0.18
C TYR A 371 -5.80 7.27 0.65
N SER A 372 -5.99 7.60 1.92
CA SER A 372 -5.69 8.95 2.45
C SER A 372 -4.19 9.20 2.71
N ALA A 373 -3.34 8.18 2.60
CA ALA A 373 -1.90 8.25 2.87
C ALA A 373 -1.18 9.14 1.86
N ASP A 374 -1.50 9.01 0.58
CA ASP A 374 -0.91 9.85 -0.47
C ASP A 374 -1.41 11.29 -0.37
N CYS A 375 -2.68 11.48 -0.03
CA CYS A 375 -3.21 12.81 0.28
C CYS A 375 -2.42 13.49 1.39
N ASP A 376 -2.06 12.73 2.44
CA ASP A 376 -1.24 13.25 3.55
C ASP A 376 0.18 13.59 3.09
N TYR A 377 0.88 12.63 2.49
CA TYR A 377 2.28 12.79 2.14
C TYR A 377 2.49 13.84 1.04
N HIS A 378 1.69 13.81 -0.03
CA HIS A 378 1.77 14.79 -1.10
C HIS A 378 1.45 16.21 -0.61
N GLU A 379 0.51 16.35 0.32
CA GLU A 379 0.22 17.66 0.89
C GLU A 379 1.37 18.17 1.76
N ARG A 380 2.01 17.29 2.56
CA ARG A 380 3.21 17.67 3.31
C ARG A 380 4.34 18.13 2.42
N LEU A 381 4.61 17.41 1.33
CA LEU A 381 5.57 17.83 0.30
C LEU A 381 5.24 19.22 -0.25
N ARG A 382 3.99 19.41 -0.70
CA ARG A 382 3.54 20.69 -1.25
C ARG A 382 3.75 21.80 -0.23
N GLN A 383 3.24 21.67 0.98
CA GLN A 383 3.31 22.74 1.97
C GLN A 383 4.73 23.05 2.44
N ALA A 384 5.61 22.05 2.50
CA ALA A 384 7.04 22.26 2.74
C ALA A 384 7.79 22.89 1.55
N GLY A 385 7.15 22.94 0.38
CA GLY A 385 7.69 23.59 -0.82
C GLY A 385 8.47 22.66 -1.74
N TRP A 386 8.37 21.35 -1.58
CA TRP A 386 8.87 20.39 -2.56
C TRP A 386 7.97 20.35 -3.80
N ALA A 387 8.57 20.31 -4.99
CA ALA A 387 7.80 20.23 -6.23
C ALA A 387 7.26 18.81 -6.41
N LEU A 388 5.99 18.69 -6.76
CA LEU A 388 5.37 17.42 -7.13
C LEU A 388 5.14 17.45 -8.63
N LEU A 389 6.09 16.96 -9.42
CA LEU A 389 6.10 17.15 -10.87
C LEU A 389 5.19 16.16 -11.59
N GLU A 390 4.66 16.54 -12.75
CA GLU A 390 4.02 15.62 -13.69
C GLU A 390 4.81 15.56 -15.00
N ARG A 391 5.10 14.35 -15.48
CA ARG A 391 5.82 14.11 -16.74
C ARG A 391 5.10 13.04 -17.55
N SER A 392 5.33 13.00 -18.86
CA SER A 392 4.82 11.93 -19.71
C SER A 392 5.99 11.26 -20.42
N VAL A 393 6.00 9.93 -20.41
CA VAL A 393 7.09 9.08 -20.94
C VAL A 393 6.59 8.00 -21.89
N GLY A 394 5.29 7.97 -22.16
CA GLY A 394 4.62 6.92 -22.91
C GLY A 394 3.24 6.65 -22.34
N ALA A 395 2.64 5.53 -22.76
CA ALA A 395 1.34 5.11 -22.27
C ALA A 395 1.51 4.28 -20.99
N VAL A 396 0.76 4.64 -19.96
CA VAL A 396 0.67 3.93 -18.68
C VAL A 396 -0.81 3.68 -18.43
N TYR A 397 -1.20 2.41 -18.32
CA TYR A 397 -2.58 1.98 -18.17
C TYR A 397 -2.79 1.36 -16.80
N ASP A 398 -3.77 1.87 -16.06
CA ASP A 398 -4.31 1.24 -14.85
C ASP A 398 -5.45 0.31 -15.25
N VAL A 399 -5.24 -1.00 -15.19
CA VAL A 399 -6.09 -1.99 -15.86
C VAL A 399 -6.93 -2.83 -14.90
N ALA A 400 -8.14 -3.18 -15.31
CA ALA A 400 -9.10 -3.93 -14.48
C ALA A 400 -8.74 -5.42 -14.36
N GLU A 401 -8.08 -5.99 -15.38
CA GLU A 401 -7.85 -7.43 -15.50
C GLU A 401 -6.52 -7.74 -16.20
N GLN A 402 -6.20 -9.03 -16.23
CA GLN A 402 -5.06 -9.57 -16.96
C GLN A 402 -5.50 -9.94 -18.39
N VAL A 403 -4.68 -9.60 -19.37
CA VAL A 403 -4.83 -10.07 -20.75
C VAL A 403 -4.44 -11.55 -20.90
N GLU A 404 -5.09 -12.25 -21.82
CA GLU A 404 -4.67 -13.60 -22.20
C GLU A 404 -3.35 -13.57 -22.98
N GLY A 405 -2.53 -14.62 -22.86
CA GLY A 405 -1.31 -14.75 -23.65
C GLY A 405 -0.29 -13.62 -23.41
N VAL A 406 -0.14 -13.15 -22.17
CA VAL A 406 0.65 -11.96 -21.81
C VAL A 406 2.05 -11.87 -22.45
N GLU A 407 2.80 -12.98 -22.52
CA GLU A 407 4.11 -12.99 -23.18
C GLU A 407 4.00 -12.71 -24.68
N GLU A 408 3.06 -13.38 -25.37
CA GLU A 408 2.82 -13.19 -26.80
C GLU A 408 2.31 -11.77 -27.09
N LEU A 409 1.41 -11.25 -26.25
CA LEU A 409 0.83 -9.93 -26.47
C LEU A 409 1.87 -8.81 -26.37
N PHE A 410 2.73 -8.84 -25.34
CA PHE A 410 3.73 -7.79 -25.15
C PHE A 410 4.94 -7.94 -26.06
N PHE A 411 5.40 -9.17 -26.30
CA PHE A 411 6.65 -9.40 -27.01
C PHE A 411 6.42 -9.72 -28.50
N GLY A 412 5.29 -10.30 -28.87
CA GLY A 412 4.97 -10.80 -30.22
C GLY A 412 5.16 -12.30 -30.37
N THR A 413 4.98 -12.81 -31.59
CA THR A 413 5.41 -14.15 -32.01
C THR A 413 6.62 -14.06 -32.96
N ASP A 414 7.27 -15.20 -33.21
CA ASP A 414 8.40 -15.30 -34.14
C ASP A 414 8.06 -14.71 -35.52
N GLY A 415 8.67 -13.55 -35.84
CA GLY A 415 8.42 -12.77 -37.06
C GLY A 415 7.85 -11.36 -36.80
N GLU A 416 7.10 -11.17 -35.71
CA GLU A 416 6.50 -9.89 -35.30
C GLU A 416 7.36 -9.12 -34.27
N HIS A 417 8.30 -9.82 -33.62
CA HIS A 417 9.19 -9.28 -32.58
C HIS A 417 10.05 -8.07 -33.00
N ALA A 418 10.13 -7.74 -34.29
CA ALA A 418 11.17 -6.86 -34.83
C ALA A 418 10.68 -5.54 -35.42
N THR A 419 9.37 -5.26 -35.45
CA THR A 419 8.84 -4.07 -36.13
C THR A 419 8.04 -3.15 -35.20
N LEU A 420 8.44 -1.87 -35.22
CA LEU A 420 7.69 -0.77 -34.59
C LEU A 420 6.34 -0.61 -35.27
N ASN A 421 5.33 -0.24 -34.48
CA ASN A 421 3.98 0.04 -34.97
C ASN A 421 3.39 -1.15 -35.74
N SER A 422 3.64 -2.35 -35.21
CA SER A 422 3.11 -3.62 -35.70
C SER A 422 1.66 -3.86 -35.26
N ASP A 423 1.00 -4.86 -35.85
CA ASP A 423 -0.34 -5.30 -35.43
C ASP A 423 -0.35 -5.71 -33.95
N ARG A 424 0.73 -6.33 -33.46
CA ARG A 424 0.95 -6.58 -32.02
C ARG A 424 0.83 -5.30 -31.19
N TYR A 425 1.55 -4.23 -31.58
CA TYR A 425 1.49 -2.95 -30.88
C TYR A 425 0.08 -2.37 -30.83
N LEU A 426 -0.64 -2.41 -31.96
CA LEU A 426 -2.02 -1.94 -32.02
C LEU A 426 -2.93 -2.78 -31.11
N ASN A 427 -2.79 -4.11 -31.16
CA ASN A 427 -3.59 -5.05 -30.38
C ASN A 427 -3.39 -4.84 -28.86
N VAL A 428 -2.14 -4.81 -28.39
CA VAL A 428 -1.86 -4.59 -26.96
C VAL A 428 -2.36 -3.23 -26.50
N THR A 429 -2.18 -2.18 -27.30
CA THR A 429 -2.63 -0.82 -26.96
C THR A 429 -4.16 -0.75 -26.84
N ILE A 430 -4.91 -1.39 -27.75
CA ILE A 430 -6.37 -1.43 -27.72
C ILE A 430 -6.86 -2.20 -26.48
N GLN A 431 -6.35 -3.41 -26.25
CA GLN A 431 -6.78 -4.23 -25.11
C GLN A 431 -6.51 -3.54 -23.77
N LEU A 432 -5.31 -2.97 -23.58
CA LEU A 432 -5.00 -2.25 -22.35
C LEU A 432 -5.86 -1.00 -22.18
N TRP A 433 -6.16 -0.29 -23.27
CA TRP A 433 -7.07 0.84 -23.23
C TRP A 433 -8.48 0.41 -22.81
N GLU A 434 -9.04 -0.64 -23.40
CA GLU A 434 -10.37 -1.18 -23.03
C GLU A 434 -10.43 -1.59 -21.56
N LEU A 435 -9.41 -2.29 -21.07
CA LEU A 435 -9.31 -2.67 -19.65
C LEU A 435 -9.18 -1.46 -18.73
N SER A 436 -8.49 -0.40 -19.16
CA SER A 436 -8.41 0.84 -18.38
C SER A 436 -9.73 1.61 -18.35
N VAL A 437 -10.51 1.56 -19.43
CA VAL A 437 -11.85 2.14 -19.49
C VAL A 437 -12.81 1.35 -18.60
N MET A 438 -12.76 0.01 -18.66
CA MET A 438 -13.54 -0.88 -17.81
C MET A 438 -13.31 -0.58 -16.33
N LYS A 439 -12.04 -0.44 -15.93
CA LYS A 439 -11.63 -0.11 -14.55
C LYS A 439 -12.27 1.16 -14.02
N ASN A 440 -12.41 2.16 -14.88
CA ASN A 440 -12.94 3.47 -14.53
C ASN A 440 -14.44 3.62 -14.83
N SER A 441 -15.13 2.54 -15.24
CA SER A 441 -16.56 2.56 -15.52
C SER A 441 -17.37 2.59 -14.22
N VAL A 442 -18.42 3.44 -14.18
CA VAL A 442 -19.25 3.65 -12.98
C VAL A 442 -20.04 2.39 -12.58
N SER A 443 -20.22 1.46 -13.51
CA SER A 443 -21.02 0.23 -13.34
C SER A 443 -20.26 -0.93 -12.69
N GLN A 444 -18.95 -0.86 -12.50
CA GLN A 444 -18.14 -1.94 -11.95
C GLN A 444 -17.30 -1.47 -10.77
N ASP A 445 -17.03 -2.37 -9.82
CA ASP A 445 -16.08 -2.09 -8.75
C ASP A 445 -14.66 -2.03 -9.34
N ARG A 446 -13.91 -0.95 -9.05
CA ARG A 446 -12.61 -0.63 -9.71
C ARG A 446 -11.52 -1.71 -9.56
N ASN A 447 -11.60 -2.52 -8.51
CA ASN A 447 -10.54 -3.46 -8.09
C ASN A 447 -11.05 -4.91 -8.02
N THR A 448 -11.97 -5.31 -8.90
CA THR A 448 -12.55 -6.67 -8.94
C THR A 448 -11.52 -7.79 -9.03
N TRP A 449 -10.39 -7.56 -9.69
CA TRP A 449 -9.29 -8.54 -9.80
C TRP A 449 -8.72 -8.99 -8.44
N GLN A 450 -8.92 -8.20 -7.39
CA GLN A 450 -8.40 -8.45 -6.05
C GLN A 450 -9.11 -9.62 -5.34
N THR A 451 -10.37 -9.88 -5.68
CA THR A 451 -11.19 -10.95 -5.08
C THR A 451 -11.47 -12.10 -6.04
N ALA A 452 -10.92 -12.04 -7.26
CA ALA A 452 -11.10 -13.04 -8.31
C ALA A 452 -10.60 -14.45 -7.92
N LEU A 453 -9.61 -14.53 -7.02
CA LEU A 453 -9.09 -15.78 -6.50
C LEU A 453 -9.53 -15.97 -5.05
N THR A 454 -10.32 -17.01 -4.78
CA THR A 454 -10.84 -17.33 -3.44
C THR A 454 -10.03 -18.39 -2.69
N GLY A 455 -9.08 -19.04 -3.38
CA GLY A 455 -8.10 -19.95 -2.76
C GLY A 455 -8.65 -21.30 -2.27
N LYS A 456 -7.74 -22.16 -1.81
CA LYS A 456 -8.06 -23.40 -1.09
C LYS A 456 -7.88 -23.18 0.41
N LYS A 457 -8.95 -23.38 1.20
CA LYS A 457 -8.92 -23.32 2.67
C LYS A 457 -7.87 -24.31 3.22
N GLY A 458 -7.07 -23.87 4.19
CA GLY A 458 -6.16 -24.74 4.97
C GLY A 458 -4.68 -24.72 4.60
N GLN A 459 -4.23 -23.88 3.66
CA GLN A 459 -2.79 -23.67 3.44
C GLN A 459 -2.17 -22.82 4.56
N PRO A 460 -0.92 -23.09 4.98
CA PRO A 460 -0.24 -22.27 5.99
C PRO A 460 -0.19 -20.79 5.58
N TRP A 461 -0.29 -19.89 6.56
CA TRP A 461 -0.09 -18.45 6.38
C TRP A 461 -1.01 -17.79 5.33
N THR A 462 -2.16 -18.41 5.02
CA THR A 462 -3.12 -17.91 4.04
C THR A 462 -4.26 -17.17 4.73
N TYR A 463 -4.67 -16.03 4.19
CA TYR A 463 -5.86 -15.31 4.62
C TYR A 463 -7.09 -15.83 3.88
N ASP A 464 -8.25 -15.77 4.54
CA ASP A 464 -9.53 -15.84 3.83
C ASP A 464 -9.65 -14.61 2.91
N ALA A 465 -9.90 -14.81 1.61
CA ALA A 465 -9.84 -13.72 0.62
C ALA A 465 -10.94 -12.66 0.86
N GLU A 466 -12.13 -13.08 1.26
CA GLU A 466 -13.25 -12.19 1.56
C GLU A 466 -13.02 -11.45 2.89
N GLY A 467 -12.57 -12.18 3.93
CA GLY A 467 -12.20 -11.60 5.22
C GLY A 467 -11.06 -10.60 5.10
N PHE A 468 -10.06 -10.88 4.26
CA PHE A 468 -8.98 -9.95 3.95
C PHE A 468 -9.52 -8.66 3.33
N ASP A 469 -10.42 -8.78 2.35
CA ASP A 469 -11.01 -7.61 1.67
C ASP A 469 -11.82 -6.72 2.64
N LYS A 470 -12.64 -7.35 3.48
CA LYS A 470 -13.38 -6.64 4.55
C LYS A 470 -12.44 -5.93 5.50
N GLY A 471 -11.43 -6.64 6.02
CA GLY A 471 -10.43 -6.07 6.93
C GLY A 471 -9.67 -4.90 6.32
N TRP A 472 -9.35 -5.00 5.02
CA TRP A 472 -8.70 -3.94 4.26
C TRP A 472 -9.57 -2.67 4.17
N TRP A 473 -10.87 -2.81 3.89
CA TRP A 473 -11.81 -1.68 3.87
C TRP A 473 -12.01 -1.07 5.27
N TYR A 474 -12.11 -1.88 6.33
CA TYR A 474 -12.18 -1.36 7.70
C TYR A 474 -10.96 -0.51 8.06
N ALA A 475 -9.76 -0.99 7.75
CA ALA A 475 -8.53 -0.25 7.99
C ALA A 475 -8.44 1.01 7.11
N THR A 476 -8.95 0.95 5.88
CA THR A 476 -9.06 2.12 4.99
C THR A 476 -9.98 3.19 5.59
N ASP A 477 -11.15 2.80 6.10
CA ASP A 477 -12.10 3.74 6.71
C ASP A 477 -11.56 4.32 8.01
N ALA A 478 -10.92 3.52 8.86
CA ALA A 478 -10.20 4.01 10.03
C ALA A 478 -9.12 5.03 9.64
N GLY A 479 -8.34 4.74 8.59
CA GLY A 479 -7.35 5.66 8.04
C GLY A 479 -7.93 6.99 7.56
N ARG A 480 -9.10 6.98 6.92
CA ARG A 480 -9.83 8.20 6.53
C ARG A 480 -10.23 9.01 7.76
N GLN A 481 -10.69 8.37 8.84
CA GLN A 481 -11.02 9.07 10.09
C GLN A 481 -9.78 9.69 10.74
N ILE A 482 -8.65 8.97 10.74
CA ILE A 482 -7.38 9.48 11.24
C ILE A 482 -6.92 10.68 10.41
N TYR A 483 -7.00 10.60 9.08
CA TYR A 483 -6.71 11.72 8.18
C TYR A 483 -7.56 12.95 8.50
N LYS A 484 -8.88 12.77 8.67
CA LYS A 484 -9.80 13.87 9.04
C LYS A 484 -9.44 14.51 10.37
N LYS A 485 -9.07 13.71 11.37
CA LYS A 485 -8.63 14.22 12.69
C LYS A 485 -7.28 14.93 12.61
N LYS A 486 -6.38 14.45 11.75
CA LYS A 486 -5.06 15.03 11.52
C LYS A 486 -5.15 16.39 10.82
N TRP A 487 -5.90 16.48 9.73
CA TRP A 487 -5.96 17.67 8.88
C TRP A 487 -7.15 18.61 9.16
N GLY A 488 -8.17 18.13 9.88
CA GLY A 488 -9.41 18.87 10.07
C GLY A 488 -10.28 18.96 8.80
N THR A 489 -10.02 18.11 7.80
CA THR A 489 -10.75 18.04 6.53
C THR A 489 -10.61 16.64 5.92
N ASP A 490 -11.52 16.27 5.02
CA ASP A 490 -11.40 15.07 4.17
C ASP A 490 -10.94 15.36 2.74
N SER A 491 -10.68 16.63 2.42
CA SER A 491 -10.08 17.03 1.16
C SER A 491 -8.66 16.50 1.03
N CYS A 492 -8.34 15.93 -0.13
CA CYS A 492 -6.97 15.55 -0.50
C CYS A 492 -6.05 16.76 -0.76
N TRP A 493 -6.59 17.97 -0.63
CA TRP A 493 -5.86 19.23 -0.73
C TRP A 493 -6.17 20.20 0.44
N PRO A 494 -5.76 19.86 1.67
CA PRO A 494 -6.03 20.69 2.86
C PRO A 494 -5.63 22.16 2.73
N SER A 495 -4.52 22.51 2.06
CA SER A 495 -4.13 23.92 1.87
C SER A 495 -5.14 24.75 1.06
N SER A 496 -5.93 24.13 0.18
CA SER A 496 -7.01 24.83 -0.53
C SER A 496 -8.16 25.26 0.39
N GLU A 497 -8.24 24.66 1.57
CA GLU A 497 -9.20 24.96 2.63
C GLU A 497 -8.56 25.72 3.80
N GLY A 498 -7.36 26.26 3.60
CA GLY A 498 -6.65 27.05 4.59
C GLY A 498 -6.02 26.24 5.73
N LYS A 499 -5.90 24.91 5.59
CA LYS A 499 -5.20 24.05 6.55
C LYS A 499 -3.70 24.04 6.27
N GLU A 500 -2.89 24.36 7.27
CA GLU A 500 -1.43 24.39 7.17
C GLU A 500 -0.75 23.27 7.97
N LEU A 501 0.54 23.02 7.74
CA LEU A 501 1.35 22.05 8.50
C LEU A 501 1.32 22.29 10.03
N LYS A 502 1.22 23.55 10.45
CA LYS A 502 1.12 23.93 11.86
C LYS A 502 -0.25 23.60 12.48
N ASP A 503 -1.22 23.23 11.65
CA ASP A 503 -2.59 22.90 12.07
C ASP A 503 -2.80 21.38 12.23
N LEU A 504 -1.79 20.58 11.88
CA LEU A 504 -1.82 19.14 12.07
C LEU A 504 -2.15 18.80 13.53
N TRP A 505 -3.16 17.96 13.73
CA TRP A 505 -3.63 17.49 15.03
C TRP A 505 -4.16 18.56 15.99
N ARG A 506 -4.55 19.74 15.52
CA ARG A 506 -5.17 20.76 16.38
C ARG A 506 -6.43 20.22 17.08
N GLU A 507 -6.52 20.46 18.39
CA GLU A 507 -7.63 19.95 19.20
C GLU A 507 -9.00 20.43 18.72
N GLU A 508 -9.12 21.70 18.31
CA GLU A 508 -10.39 22.30 17.86
C GLU A 508 -10.96 21.57 16.63
N ASP A 509 -10.10 21.22 15.69
CA ASP A 509 -10.45 20.45 14.49
C ASP A 509 -10.78 18.99 14.85
N SER A 510 -9.99 18.38 15.74
CA SER A 510 -10.24 17.01 16.20
C SER A 510 -11.58 16.85 16.93
N ARG A 511 -12.03 17.88 17.66
CA ARG A 511 -13.31 17.90 18.39
C ARG A 511 -14.52 18.04 17.47
N GLN A 512 -14.38 18.75 16.35
CA GLN A 512 -15.47 18.91 15.37
C GLN A 512 -15.89 17.57 14.77
N PHE A 513 -14.93 16.68 14.50
CA PHE A 513 -15.17 15.31 14.03
C PHE A 513 -15.34 14.30 15.17
N GLY A 514 -14.84 14.59 16.38
CA GLY A 514 -14.92 13.72 17.55
C GLY A 514 -16.33 13.59 18.16
N LYS A 515 -17.19 14.62 18.03
CA LYS A 515 -18.53 14.63 18.63
C LYS A 515 -19.49 13.55 18.11
N GLY A 516 -19.26 13.00 16.92
CA GLY A 516 -20.04 11.86 16.40
C GLY A 516 -19.51 10.48 16.84
N SER A 517 -18.27 10.40 17.34
CA SER A 517 -17.59 9.14 17.67
C SER A 517 -17.50 8.84 19.17
N ALA A 518 -17.67 9.84 20.04
CA ALA A 518 -17.64 9.63 21.49
C ALA A 518 -18.87 8.83 21.99
N GLU A 519 -20.05 9.03 21.38
CA GLU A 519 -21.24 8.22 21.68
C GLU A 519 -21.17 6.80 21.09
N GLU A 520 -20.43 6.60 20.00
CA GLU A 520 -20.25 5.28 19.35
C GLU A 520 -19.10 4.48 20.02
N GLY A 521 -18.06 5.16 20.50
CA GLY A 521 -16.97 4.56 21.27
C GLY A 521 -17.37 4.15 22.68
N GLN A 522 -18.19 4.94 23.38
CA GLN A 522 -18.77 4.53 24.67
C GLN A 522 -19.71 3.33 24.53
N ARG A 523 -20.39 3.19 23.40
CA ARG A 523 -21.27 2.04 23.12
C ARG A 523 -20.49 0.75 22.90
N LEU A 524 -19.31 0.84 22.27
CA LEU A 524 -18.43 -0.31 22.10
C LEU A 524 -17.81 -0.75 23.43
N ASP A 525 -17.32 0.18 24.25
CA ASP A 525 -16.75 -0.16 25.57
C ASP A 525 -17.82 -0.75 26.52
N GLU A 526 -19.09 -0.34 26.43
CA GLU A 526 -20.20 -0.92 27.18
C GLU A 526 -20.65 -2.30 26.65
N ASP A 527 -20.59 -2.55 25.34
CA ASP A 527 -20.94 -3.85 24.74
C ASP A 527 -19.87 -4.93 25.04
N TRP A 528 -18.57 -4.56 25.13
CA TRP A 528 -17.51 -5.50 25.55
C TRP A 528 -17.60 -5.90 27.03
N GLU A 529 -18.07 -5.01 27.93
CA GLU A 529 -18.28 -5.36 29.34
C GLU A 529 -19.55 -6.22 29.58
N LEU A 530 -20.50 -6.24 28.63
CA LEU A 530 -21.74 -7.00 28.75
C LEU A 530 -21.62 -8.45 28.25
N GLU A 531 -20.75 -8.74 27.28
CA GLU A 531 -20.56 -10.11 26.76
C GLU A 531 -19.85 -11.06 27.75
N ASP A 532 -18.99 -10.56 28.62
CA ASP A 532 -18.34 -11.36 29.67
C ASP A 532 -19.30 -11.78 30.80
N SER A 533 -20.50 -11.22 30.87
CA SER A 533 -21.48 -11.49 31.94
C SER A 533 -22.50 -12.60 31.62
N ASN A 534 -22.59 -13.04 30.36
CA ASN A 534 -23.58 -14.03 29.90
C ASN A 534 -22.99 -15.39 29.48
N GLY A 535 -21.71 -15.65 29.75
CA GLY A 535 -21.01 -16.87 29.34
C GLY A 535 -21.23 -18.13 30.21
N ASP A 536 -21.98 -18.06 31.31
CA ASP A 536 -22.14 -19.20 32.24
C ASP A 536 -23.63 -19.57 32.45
N ARG A 537 -24.26 -20.17 31.44
CA ARG A 537 -25.45 -21.04 31.58
C ARG A 537 -25.78 -21.72 30.25
N GLU A 538 -25.29 -22.94 30.08
CA GLU A 538 -26.04 -24.13 29.61
C GLU A 538 -25.07 -25.19 29.09
N ALA A 539 -24.66 -26.10 29.99
CA ALA A 539 -24.22 -27.43 29.63
C ALA A 539 -24.85 -28.40 30.63
N GLY A 540 -25.91 -29.08 30.21
CA GLY A 540 -26.57 -30.09 31.03
C GLY A 540 -27.92 -30.49 30.45
N ASN A 541 -27.92 -31.43 29.52
CA ASN A 541 -28.68 -32.66 29.71
C ASN A 541 -28.37 -33.72 28.66
N GLU A 542 -27.98 -34.87 29.18
CA GLU A 542 -27.93 -36.17 28.52
C GLU A 542 -29.32 -36.61 28.05
N ALA A 543 -29.35 -37.36 26.96
CA ALA A 543 -30.35 -38.41 26.77
C ALA A 543 -29.73 -39.53 25.92
N GLY A 544 -29.38 -40.63 26.60
CA GLY A 544 -29.25 -41.95 25.98
C GLY A 544 -30.59 -42.69 25.97
N ASP A 545 -30.57 -43.81 25.25
CA ASP A 545 -31.49 -44.96 25.18
C ASP A 545 -32.01 -45.18 23.75
N ALA A 546 -32.13 -46.38 23.18
CA ALA A 546 -31.72 -47.74 23.54
C ALA A 546 -32.07 -48.64 22.32
N VAL A 547 -31.41 -49.82 22.24
CA VAL A 547 -31.57 -50.96 21.30
C VAL A 547 -30.81 -50.88 19.99
#